data_AF-A0A136KYC0-F1
#
_entry.id   AF-A0A136KYC0-F1
#
_cell.length_a   1.000
_cell.length_b   1.000
_cell.length_c   1.000
_cell.angle_alpha   90.00
_cell.angle_beta   90.00
_cell.angle_gamma   90.00
#
_symmetry.space_group_name_H-M   'P 1'
#
loop_
_entity.id
_entity.type
_entity.pdbx_description
1 polymer ?
#
loop_
_entity_poly.entity_id
_entity_poly.type
_entity_poly.pdbx_seq_one_letter_code
_entity_poly.pdbx_strand_id
1 'polypeptide(L)'
;MTNRISAFTVLLGNIVLLAGLAFMAYLGFYNRYWADDWCYSADARNLGTINATLQYFNTEGTGYSSNRYALTFFSALTENTLGMFGNQIFATLTILFWLFGITWTLHNISKLIKPIPSSVLLFISAFLLYYNLFISPQKFQILYWRSGVLPYSTALIFWMIMLGFITSQMNQAKPVNWYNFIVAPIAFLASGLGEISATLLFSGTTILLLIIWVAKNKNKLGHKNLFKQLLLHGSFY
;
A
#
# COMPACT_ATOMS: atom_id res chain seq x y z
N MET A 1 -20.54 31.76 2.13
CA MET A 1 -19.77 31.67 0.86
C MET A 1 -19.26 30.25 0.69
N THR A 2 -20.04 29.39 0.04
CA THR A 2 -19.59 28.03 -0.34
C THR A 2 -18.92 28.15 -1.70
N ASN A 3 -17.59 28.29 -1.71
CA ASN A 3 -16.80 28.19 -2.94
C ASN A 3 -16.99 26.79 -3.51
N ARG A 4 -17.87 26.66 -4.50
CA ARG A 4 -18.01 25.44 -5.28
C ARG A 4 -16.74 25.33 -6.12
N ILE A 5 -15.86 24.41 -5.77
CA ILE A 5 -14.79 23.99 -6.68
C ILE A 5 -15.49 23.59 -7.99
N SER A 6 -15.16 24.28 -9.08
CA SER A 6 -15.81 24.01 -10.36
C SER A 6 -15.45 22.61 -10.84
N ALA A 7 -16.40 21.92 -11.47
CA ALA A 7 -16.13 20.61 -12.07
C ALA A 7 -14.97 20.67 -13.08
N PHE A 8 -14.81 21.81 -13.76
CA PHE A 8 -13.70 22.09 -14.66
C PHE A 8 -12.35 22.08 -13.95
N THR A 9 -12.24 22.71 -12.78
CA THR A 9 -11.00 22.70 -11.96
C THR A 9 -10.62 21.29 -11.55
N VAL A 10 -11.59 20.47 -11.12
CA VAL A 10 -11.35 19.07 -10.73
C VAL A 10 -10.92 18.23 -11.94
N LEU A 11 -11.57 18.42 -13.09
CA LEU A 11 -11.22 17.70 -14.32
C LEU A 11 -9.81 18.04 -14.78
N LEU A 12 -9.51 19.34 -14.93
CA LEU A 12 -8.19 19.79 -15.35
C LEU A 12 -7.10 19.36 -14.36
N GLY A 13 -7.37 19.48 -13.06
CA GLY A 13 -6.46 19.02 -12.01
C GLY A 13 -6.15 17.52 -12.10
N ASN A 14 -7.17 16.69 -12.32
CA ASN A 14 -6.97 15.26 -12.55
C ASN A 14 -6.09 15.00 -13.77
N ILE A 15 -6.36 15.67 -14.90
CA ILE A 15 -5.56 15.49 -16.13
C ILE A 15 -4.09 15.81 -15.88
N VAL A 16 -3.80 16.96 -15.25
CA VAL A 16 -2.42 17.39 -14.98
C VAL A 16 -1.71 16.42 -14.04
N LEU A 17 -2.34 16.02 -12.93
CA LEU A 17 -1.74 15.13 -11.95
C LEU A 17 -1.54 13.72 -12.50
N LEU A 18 -2.52 13.17 -13.22
CA LEU A 18 -2.43 11.86 -13.83
C LEU A 18 -1.39 11.85 -14.97
N ALA A 19 -1.26 12.93 -15.74
CA ALA A 19 -0.19 13.06 -16.73
C ALA A 19 1.19 13.07 -16.06
N GLY A 20 1.34 13.77 -14.93
CA GLY A 20 2.58 13.77 -14.15
C GLY A 20 2.92 12.38 -13.59
N LEU A 21 1.94 11.67 -13.05
CA LEU A 21 2.11 10.29 -12.58
C LEU A 21 2.43 9.32 -13.73
N ALA A 22 1.76 9.47 -14.87
CA ALA A 22 2.02 8.68 -16.07
C ALA A 22 3.43 8.91 -16.61
N PHE A 23 3.94 10.16 -16.55
CA PHE A 23 5.31 10.46 -16.91
C PHE A 23 6.32 9.77 -15.97
N MET A 24 6.08 9.79 -14.65
CA MET A 24 6.92 9.05 -13.69
C MET A 24 6.87 7.53 -13.94
N ALA A 25 5.68 6.98 -14.22
CA ALA A 25 5.53 5.56 -14.58
C ALA A 25 6.30 5.21 -15.86
N TYR A 26 6.22 6.08 -16.88
CA TYR A 26 6.95 5.93 -18.14
C TYR A 26 8.46 5.89 -17.95
N LEU A 27 9.02 6.74 -17.07
CA LEU A 27 10.45 6.71 -16.76
C LEU A 27 10.90 5.37 -16.15
N GLY A 28 9.99 4.65 -15.48
CA GLY A 28 10.27 3.31 -14.95
C GLY A 28 10.71 2.30 -15.99
N PHE A 29 10.25 2.43 -17.24
CA PHE A 29 10.64 1.51 -18.33
C PHE A 29 12.13 1.57 -18.68
N TYR A 30 12.82 2.63 -18.27
CA TYR A 30 14.27 2.79 -18.48
C TYR A 30 15.10 2.26 -17.31
N ASN A 31 14.46 1.77 -16.23
CA ASN A 31 15.17 1.21 -15.09
C ASN A 31 15.94 -0.05 -15.46
N ARG A 32 17.09 -0.22 -14.80
CA ARG A 32 17.96 -1.39 -14.86
C ARG A 32 18.14 -1.97 -13.47
N TYR A 33 18.71 -3.17 -13.37
CA TYR A 33 19.09 -3.72 -12.07
C TYR A 33 20.06 -2.77 -11.36
N TRP A 34 19.82 -2.57 -10.07
CA TRP A 34 20.62 -1.69 -9.24
C TRP A 34 20.92 -2.33 -7.89
N ALA A 35 22.18 -2.21 -7.45
CA ALA A 35 22.67 -2.72 -6.17
C ALA A 35 22.12 -4.14 -5.87
N ASP A 36 21.38 -4.30 -4.77
CA ASP A 36 20.79 -5.55 -4.30
C ASP A 36 19.93 -6.28 -5.35
N ASP A 37 19.37 -5.57 -6.34
CA ASP A 37 18.60 -6.21 -7.41
C ASP A 37 19.44 -7.24 -8.18
N TRP A 38 20.74 -7.01 -8.32
CA TRP A 38 21.66 -7.95 -8.97
C TRP A 38 21.76 -9.26 -8.19
N CYS A 39 21.87 -9.18 -6.87
CA CYS A 39 21.99 -10.34 -6.00
C CYS A 39 20.67 -11.13 -5.99
N TYR A 40 19.54 -10.45 -5.77
CA TYR A 40 18.23 -11.10 -5.81
C TYR A 40 17.95 -11.76 -7.17
N SER A 41 18.29 -11.09 -8.27
CA SER A 41 18.05 -11.65 -9.61
C SER A 41 19.05 -12.77 -9.95
N ALA A 42 20.28 -12.74 -9.45
CA ALA A 42 21.22 -13.85 -9.61
C ALA A 42 20.73 -15.10 -8.86
N ASP A 43 20.33 -14.95 -7.60
CA ASP A 43 19.81 -16.06 -6.79
C ASP A 43 18.51 -16.62 -7.38
N ALA A 44 17.61 -15.74 -7.84
CA ALA A 44 16.38 -16.14 -8.51
C ALA A 44 16.63 -17.01 -9.75
N ARG A 45 17.61 -16.63 -10.59
CA ARG A 45 17.97 -17.37 -11.81
C ARG A 45 18.66 -18.69 -11.51
N ASN A 46 19.48 -18.75 -10.46
CA ASN A 46 20.24 -19.95 -10.10
C ASN A 46 19.38 -20.98 -9.34
N LEU A 47 18.45 -20.52 -8.51
CA LEU A 47 17.75 -21.38 -7.54
C LEU A 47 16.26 -21.53 -7.86
N GLY A 48 15.69 -20.63 -8.65
CA GLY A 48 14.26 -20.50 -8.84
C GLY A 48 13.58 -19.78 -7.67
N THR A 49 12.30 -19.45 -7.83
CA THR A 49 11.56 -18.57 -6.89
C THR A 49 11.45 -19.15 -5.47
N ILE A 50 11.08 -20.42 -5.36
CA ILE A 50 10.84 -21.05 -4.05
C ILE A 50 12.16 -21.22 -3.30
N ASN A 51 13.19 -21.79 -3.92
CA ASN A 51 14.46 -22.02 -3.24
C ASN A 51 15.19 -20.71 -2.91
N ALA A 52 15.13 -19.69 -3.78
CA ALA A 52 15.64 -18.36 -3.47
C ALA A 52 14.93 -17.75 -2.26
N THR A 53 13.60 -17.94 -2.14
CA THR A 53 12.84 -17.51 -0.95
C THR A 53 13.26 -18.28 0.30
N LEU A 54 13.47 -19.60 0.19
CA LEU A 54 13.84 -20.45 1.32
C LEU A 54 15.24 -20.18 1.84
N GLN A 55 16.16 -19.69 1.00
CA GLN A 55 17.50 -19.27 1.44
C GLN A 55 17.46 -18.20 2.54
N TYR A 56 16.38 -17.40 2.63
CA TYR A 56 16.22 -16.44 3.73
C TYR A 56 16.02 -17.07 5.11
N PHE A 57 15.61 -18.33 5.18
CA PHE A 57 15.55 -19.08 6.43
C PHE A 57 16.87 -19.78 6.77
N ASN A 58 17.84 -19.76 5.84
CA ASN A 58 19.19 -20.27 6.05
C ASN A 58 20.22 -19.13 5.88
N THR A 59 20.34 -18.32 6.93
CA THR A 59 21.23 -17.14 6.96
C THR A 59 22.72 -17.50 6.97
N GLU A 60 23.08 -18.77 7.16
CA GLU A 60 24.47 -19.22 7.11
C GLU A 60 24.97 -19.17 5.66
N GLY A 61 25.71 -18.09 5.32
CA GLY A 61 26.43 -17.96 4.05
C GLY A 61 25.74 -17.12 2.96
N THR A 62 24.51 -16.67 3.16
CA THR A 62 23.76 -15.89 2.13
C THR A 62 23.85 -14.38 2.31
N GLY A 63 24.29 -13.89 3.49
CA GLY A 63 24.47 -12.46 3.76
C GLY A 63 23.18 -11.64 3.87
N TYR A 64 22.01 -12.28 3.77
CA TYR A 64 20.71 -11.63 3.86
C TYR A 64 20.10 -11.66 5.27
N SER A 65 19.30 -10.64 5.61
CA SER A 65 18.56 -10.59 6.88
C SER A 65 17.29 -11.46 6.84
N SER A 66 17.06 -12.31 7.83
CA SER A 66 15.94 -13.28 7.86
C SER A 66 14.52 -12.68 7.79
N ASN A 67 14.38 -11.36 7.86
CA ASN A 67 13.11 -10.64 7.85
C ASN A 67 12.62 -10.19 6.45
N ARG A 68 13.30 -10.54 5.35
CA ARG A 68 12.92 -10.11 3.98
C ARG A 68 12.39 -11.23 3.09
N TYR A 69 11.71 -12.22 3.65
CA TYR A 69 11.20 -13.38 2.90
C TYR A 69 10.23 -12.96 1.77
N ALA A 70 9.32 -12.00 2.00
CA ALA A 70 8.35 -11.57 0.99
C ALA A 70 9.01 -10.72 -0.10
N LEU A 71 9.95 -9.84 0.28
CA LEU A 71 10.75 -9.08 -0.69
C LEU A 71 11.48 -10.03 -1.64
N THR A 72 12.10 -11.07 -1.10
CA THR A 72 12.83 -12.08 -1.86
C THR A 72 11.91 -12.88 -2.75
N PHE A 73 10.78 -13.32 -2.22
CA PHE A 73 9.75 -14.01 -3.00
C PHE A 73 9.29 -13.17 -4.18
N PHE A 74 8.94 -11.89 -3.98
CA PHE A 74 8.50 -11.02 -5.07
C PHE A 74 9.63 -10.69 -6.05
N SER A 75 10.86 -10.53 -5.57
CA SER A 75 12.02 -10.28 -6.45
C SER A 75 12.32 -11.50 -7.31
N ALA A 76 12.31 -12.70 -6.73
CA ALA A 76 12.57 -13.93 -7.47
C ALA A 76 11.40 -14.32 -8.38
N LEU A 77 10.15 -14.09 -7.93
CA LEU A 77 8.96 -14.30 -8.75
C LEU A 77 8.97 -13.39 -9.98
N THR A 78 9.23 -12.09 -9.80
CA THR A 78 9.27 -11.14 -10.92
C THR A 78 10.42 -11.43 -11.87
N GLU A 79 11.60 -11.80 -11.35
CA GLU A 79 12.74 -12.19 -12.18
C GLU A 79 12.44 -13.44 -13.01
N ASN A 80 11.92 -14.50 -12.41
CA ASN A 80 11.69 -15.77 -13.10
C ASN A 80 10.48 -15.76 -14.03
N THR A 81 9.56 -14.81 -13.87
CA THR A 81 8.37 -14.70 -14.73
C THR A 81 8.51 -13.64 -15.81
N LEU A 82 9.13 -12.50 -15.51
CA LEU A 82 9.20 -11.33 -16.40
C LEU A 82 10.64 -10.86 -16.66
N GLY A 83 11.63 -11.36 -15.92
CA GLY A 83 13.02 -10.92 -16.00
C GLY A 83 13.16 -9.41 -15.84
N MET A 84 13.94 -8.82 -16.73
CA MET A 84 14.20 -7.37 -16.79
C MET A 84 12.90 -6.55 -16.93
N PHE A 85 11.92 -7.06 -17.67
CA PHE A 85 10.64 -6.36 -17.85
C PHE A 85 9.89 -6.19 -16.52
N GLY A 86 10.03 -7.15 -15.59
CA GLY A 86 9.46 -7.06 -14.24
C GLY A 86 9.99 -5.83 -13.47
N ASN A 87 11.27 -5.53 -13.60
CA ASN A 87 11.88 -4.35 -12.97
C ASN A 87 11.44 -3.03 -13.64
N GLN A 88 11.21 -3.07 -14.96
CA GLN A 88 10.78 -1.91 -15.75
C GLN A 88 9.34 -1.47 -15.43
N ILE A 89 8.43 -2.44 -15.23
CA ILE A 89 7.02 -2.13 -14.94
C ILE A 89 6.77 -1.82 -13.46
N PHE A 90 7.77 -2.00 -12.59
CA PHE A 90 7.58 -1.92 -11.14
C PHE A 90 7.09 -0.53 -10.71
N ALA A 91 7.67 0.55 -11.26
CA ALA A 91 7.23 1.92 -11.00
C ALA A 91 5.75 2.14 -11.38
N THR A 92 5.33 1.62 -12.53
CA THR A 92 3.94 1.69 -13.01
C THR A 92 3.01 0.97 -12.04
N LEU A 93 3.34 -0.26 -11.65
CA LEU A 93 2.53 -1.03 -10.70
C LEU A 93 2.45 -0.34 -9.33
N THR A 94 3.56 0.20 -8.83
CA THR A 94 3.60 0.96 -7.58
C THR A 94 2.66 2.16 -7.63
N ILE A 95 2.72 2.98 -8.69
CA ILE A 95 1.84 4.15 -8.84
C ILE A 95 0.37 3.72 -8.91
N LEU A 96 0.04 2.71 -9.71
CA LEU A 96 -1.34 2.25 -9.88
C LEU A 96 -1.93 1.70 -8.58
N PHE A 97 -1.23 0.79 -7.90
CA PHE A 97 -1.72 0.21 -6.65
C PHE A 97 -1.77 1.23 -5.51
N TRP A 98 -0.83 2.17 -5.46
CA TRP A 98 -0.85 3.23 -4.46
C TRP A 98 -2.02 4.19 -4.69
N LEU A 99 -2.22 4.64 -5.93
CA LEU A 99 -3.36 5.49 -6.28
C LEU A 99 -4.68 4.80 -5.98
N PHE A 100 -4.80 3.52 -6.34
CA PHE A 100 -5.97 2.70 -6.02
C PHE A 100 -6.20 2.61 -4.51
N GLY A 101 -5.18 2.29 -3.72
CA GLY A 101 -5.28 2.15 -2.27
C GLY A 101 -5.75 3.44 -1.57
N ILE A 102 -5.19 4.60 -1.96
CA ILE A 102 -5.63 5.90 -1.44
C ILE A 102 -7.07 6.19 -1.86
N THR A 103 -7.38 6.06 -3.15
CA THR A 103 -8.72 6.39 -3.69
C THR A 103 -9.79 5.52 -3.07
N TRP A 104 -9.54 4.22 -2.93
CA TRP A 104 -10.49 3.27 -2.35
C TRP A 104 -10.74 3.57 -0.87
N THR A 105 -9.68 3.81 -0.10
CA THR A 105 -9.77 4.18 1.32
C THR A 105 -10.55 5.48 1.50
N LEU A 106 -10.22 6.53 0.73
CA LEU A 106 -10.93 7.80 0.78
C LEU A 106 -12.40 7.69 0.35
N HIS A 107 -12.70 6.85 -0.65
CA HIS A 107 -14.07 6.57 -1.08
C HIS A 107 -14.89 5.96 0.05
N ASN A 108 -14.35 4.94 0.72
CA ASN A 108 -15.01 4.32 1.86
C ASN A 108 -15.18 5.30 3.03
N ILE A 109 -14.15 6.09 3.36
CA ILE A 109 -14.25 7.12 4.41
C ILE A 109 -15.30 8.18 4.05
N SER A 110 -15.39 8.58 2.77
CA SER A 110 -16.37 9.58 2.33
C SER A 110 -17.79 9.10 2.57
N LYS A 111 -18.10 7.82 2.33
CA LYS A 111 -19.43 7.25 2.61
C LYS A 111 -19.82 7.31 4.10
N LEU A 112 -18.84 7.23 5.00
CA LEU A 112 -19.07 7.28 6.45
C LEU A 112 -19.33 8.70 6.98
N ILE A 113 -18.77 9.72 6.33
CA ILE A 113 -18.84 11.12 6.80
C ILE A 113 -19.85 11.89 5.94
N LYS A 114 -19.56 12.00 4.65
CA LYS A 114 -20.38 12.69 3.65
C LYS A 114 -19.91 12.23 2.26
N PRO A 115 -20.80 11.68 1.42
CA PRO A 115 -20.41 11.24 0.08
C PRO A 115 -19.78 12.38 -0.73
N ILE A 116 -18.58 12.13 -1.23
CA ILE A 116 -17.83 13.04 -2.10
C ILE A 116 -17.81 12.44 -3.51
N PRO A 117 -17.97 13.23 -4.59
CA PRO A 117 -17.87 12.72 -5.96
C PRO A 117 -16.53 12.03 -6.23
N SER A 118 -16.55 10.89 -6.94
CA SER A 118 -15.34 10.11 -7.22
C SER A 118 -14.26 10.86 -7.98
N SER A 119 -14.62 11.84 -8.83
CA SER A 119 -13.64 12.69 -9.51
C SER A 119 -12.85 13.59 -8.55
N VAL A 120 -13.48 14.05 -7.46
CA VAL A 120 -12.83 14.83 -6.39
C VAL A 120 -11.94 13.92 -5.55
N LEU A 121 -12.40 12.70 -5.25
CA LEU A 121 -11.59 11.70 -4.53
C LEU A 121 -10.35 11.30 -5.34
N LEU A 122 -10.49 11.08 -6.65
CA LEU A 122 -9.38 10.81 -7.55
C LEU A 122 -8.41 12.00 -7.57
N PHE A 123 -8.93 13.23 -7.65
CA PHE A 123 -8.10 14.44 -7.63
C PHE A 123 -7.27 14.53 -6.34
N ILE A 124 -7.90 14.35 -5.18
CA ILE A 124 -7.21 14.36 -3.88
C ILE A 124 -6.17 13.24 -3.81
N SER A 125 -6.51 12.03 -4.27
CA SER A 125 -5.62 10.87 -4.24
C SER A 125 -4.40 11.05 -5.14
N ALA A 126 -4.64 11.51 -6.37
CA ALA A 126 -3.58 11.81 -7.34
C ALA A 126 -2.71 12.98 -6.87
N PHE A 127 -3.30 13.99 -6.23
CA PHE A 127 -2.56 15.11 -5.65
C PHE A 127 -1.62 14.64 -4.54
N LEU A 128 -2.14 13.87 -3.57
CA LEU A 128 -1.36 13.33 -2.48
C LEU A 128 -0.22 12.44 -3.00
N LEU A 129 -0.50 11.53 -3.94
CA LEU A 129 0.51 10.64 -4.50
C LEU A 129 1.56 11.39 -5.31
N TYR A 130 1.13 12.27 -6.23
CA TYR A 130 2.05 13.03 -7.09
C TYR A 130 3.00 13.88 -6.24
N TYR A 131 2.48 14.65 -5.29
CA TYR A 131 3.34 15.51 -4.47
C TYR A 131 4.22 14.69 -3.52
N ASN A 132 3.73 13.60 -2.94
CA ASN A 132 4.55 12.70 -2.13
C ASN A 132 5.76 12.17 -2.92
N LEU A 133 5.54 11.70 -4.15
CA LEU A 133 6.61 11.26 -5.03
C LEU A 133 7.50 12.42 -5.47
N PHE A 134 6.92 13.57 -5.85
CA PHE A 134 7.64 14.71 -6.40
C PHE A 134 8.65 15.30 -5.40
N ILE A 135 8.23 15.49 -4.14
CA ILE A 135 9.04 16.10 -3.08
C ILE A 135 9.91 15.09 -2.32
N SER A 136 9.78 13.79 -2.58
CA SER A 136 10.57 12.78 -1.88
C SER A 136 12.07 12.95 -2.19
N PRO A 137 12.93 13.09 -1.15
CA PRO A 137 14.37 13.25 -1.34
C PRO A 137 15.02 12.00 -1.95
N GLN A 138 14.40 10.83 -1.80
CA GLN A 138 14.90 9.54 -2.29
C GLN A 138 13.92 8.91 -3.29
N LYS A 139 13.43 9.71 -4.25
CA LYS A 139 12.50 9.28 -5.31
C LYS A 139 12.97 8.02 -6.04
N PHE A 140 14.27 7.92 -6.33
CA PHE A 140 14.84 6.74 -6.98
C PHE A 140 14.62 5.47 -6.15
N GLN A 141 14.90 5.53 -4.84
CA GLN A 141 14.76 4.39 -3.94
C GLN A 141 13.30 3.94 -3.77
N ILE A 142 12.36 4.88 -3.70
CA ILE A 142 10.94 4.56 -3.44
C ILE A 142 10.14 4.22 -4.69
N LEU A 143 10.67 4.48 -5.90
CA LEU A 143 9.91 4.28 -7.14
C LEU A 143 10.64 3.47 -8.21
N TYR A 144 11.96 3.58 -8.31
CA TYR A 144 12.72 3.07 -9.46
C TYR A 144 13.70 1.94 -9.14
N TRP A 145 14.09 1.80 -7.87
CA TRP A 145 14.94 0.70 -7.41
C TRP A 145 14.08 -0.39 -6.77
N ARG A 146 13.86 -1.53 -7.43
CA ARG A 146 12.91 -2.57 -6.96
C ARG A 146 13.17 -3.03 -5.53
N SER A 147 14.43 -3.31 -5.19
CA SER A 147 14.82 -3.70 -3.82
C SER A 147 14.60 -2.60 -2.78
N GLY A 148 14.49 -1.33 -3.19
CA GLY A 148 14.00 -0.23 -2.35
C GLY A 148 12.48 -0.12 -2.35
N VAL A 149 11.82 -0.20 -3.51
CA VAL A 149 10.37 -0.06 -3.64
C VAL A 149 9.63 -1.07 -2.75
N LEU A 150 10.10 -2.32 -2.72
CA LEU A 150 9.50 -3.39 -1.93
C LEU A 150 9.40 -3.07 -0.42
N PRO A 151 10.48 -2.79 0.32
CA PRO A 151 10.41 -2.49 1.75
C PRO A 151 9.77 -1.14 2.08
N TYR A 152 9.72 -0.18 1.15
CA TYR A 152 9.19 1.17 1.41
C TYR A 152 7.79 1.38 0.83
N SER A 153 7.68 1.51 -0.49
CA SER A 153 6.41 1.88 -1.14
C SER A 153 5.42 0.73 -1.17
N THR A 154 5.87 -0.51 -1.41
CA THR A 154 4.97 -1.68 -1.39
C THR A 154 4.41 -1.92 0.01
N ALA A 155 5.18 -1.67 1.06
CA ALA A 155 4.69 -1.69 2.44
C ALA A 155 3.54 -0.69 2.66
N LEU A 156 3.70 0.56 2.18
CA LEU A 156 2.64 1.58 2.22
C LEU A 156 1.43 1.18 1.39
N ILE A 157 1.63 0.58 0.22
CA ILE A 157 0.54 0.09 -0.65
C ILE A 157 -0.27 -1.00 0.06
N PHE A 158 0.40 -2.00 0.63
CA PHE A 158 -0.27 -3.06 1.38
C PHE A 158 -1.01 -2.50 2.59
N TRP A 159 -0.43 -1.54 3.30
CA TRP A 159 -1.13 -0.83 4.37
C TRP A 159 -2.39 -0.09 3.89
N MET A 160 -2.30 0.64 2.77
CA MET A 160 -3.46 1.34 2.19
C MET A 160 -4.55 0.37 1.72
N ILE A 161 -4.18 -0.78 1.16
CA ILE A 161 -5.14 -1.82 0.76
C ILE A 161 -5.82 -2.43 1.99
N MET A 162 -5.07 -2.71 3.06
CA MET A 162 -5.63 -3.16 4.34
C MET A 162 -6.62 -2.13 4.90
N LEU A 163 -6.26 -0.84 4.89
CA LEU A 163 -7.18 0.25 5.27
C LEU A 163 -8.41 0.31 4.37
N GLY A 164 -8.26 0.04 3.07
CA GLY A 164 -9.37 -0.11 2.13
C GLY A 164 -10.37 -1.18 2.56
N PHE A 165 -9.89 -2.37 2.93
CA PHE A 165 -10.75 -3.45 3.47
C PHE A 165 -11.40 -3.07 4.80
N ILE A 166 -10.62 -2.52 5.74
CA ILE A 166 -11.13 -2.10 7.06
C ILE A 166 -12.23 -1.05 6.90
N THR A 167 -12.00 -0.02 6.10
CA THR A 167 -12.99 1.04 5.84
C THR A 167 -14.17 0.56 5.01
N SER A 168 -13.98 -0.43 4.13
CA SER A 168 -15.08 -1.10 3.43
C SER A 168 -15.99 -1.82 4.42
N GLN A 169 -15.41 -2.52 5.40
CA GLN A 169 -16.17 -3.20 6.46
C GLN A 169 -17.02 -2.22 7.26
N MET A 170 -16.48 -1.05 7.58
CA MET A 170 -17.19 -0.01 8.32
C MET A 170 -18.44 0.51 7.59
N ASN A 171 -18.48 0.41 6.26
CA ASN A 171 -19.63 0.82 5.45
C ASN A 171 -20.72 -0.26 5.32
N GLN A 172 -20.47 -1.47 5.84
CA GLN A 172 -21.43 -2.57 5.74
C GLN A 172 -22.31 -2.63 6.98
N ALA A 173 -23.58 -3.00 6.77
CA ALA A 173 -24.52 -3.19 7.87
C ALA A 173 -24.15 -4.40 8.76
N LYS A 174 -23.49 -5.40 8.17
CA LYS A 174 -22.96 -6.58 8.88
C LYS A 174 -21.51 -6.80 8.45
N PRO A 175 -20.61 -7.11 9.40
CA PRO A 175 -19.23 -7.41 9.05
C PRO A 175 -19.18 -8.72 8.27
N VAL A 176 -18.30 -8.75 7.29
CA VAL A 176 -18.04 -9.91 6.48
C VAL A 176 -16.70 -10.52 6.84
N ASN A 177 -16.70 -11.79 7.23
CA ASN A 177 -15.52 -12.47 7.78
C ASN A 177 -14.43 -12.74 6.72
N TRP A 178 -14.77 -12.79 5.43
CA TRP A 178 -13.77 -13.05 4.37
C TRP A 178 -12.72 -11.95 4.24
N TYR A 179 -13.01 -10.72 4.68
CA TYR A 179 -12.01 -9.67 4.74
C TYR A 179 -10.84 -10.04 5.66
N ASN A 180 -11.08 -10.74 6.78
CA ASN A 180 -10.01 -11.18 7.67
C ASN A 180 -9.06 -12.18 6.98
N PHE A 181 -9.62 -13.08 6.18
CA PHE A 181 -8.86 -14.05 5.40
C PHE A 181 -8.01 -13.42 4.28
N ILE A 182 -8.27 -12.17 3.90
CA ILE A 182 -7.45 -11.43 2.93
C ILE A 182 -6.47 -10.49 3.63
N VAL A 183 -6.93 -9.76 4.65
CA VAL A 183 -6.10 -8.81 5.39
C VAL A 183 -4.95 -9.53 6.09
N ALA A 184 -5.17 -10.73 6.64
CA ALA A 184 -4.12 -11.48 7.33
C ALA A 184 -2.95 -11.88 6.40
N PRO A 185 -3.18 -12.50 5.22
CA PRO A 185 -2.11 -12.74 4.25
C PRO A 185 -1.40 -11.46 3.78
N ILE A 186 -2.14 -10.37 3.55
CA ILE A 186 -1.53 -9.09 3.15
C ILE A 186 -0.63 -8.56 4.28
N ALA A 187 -1.09 -8.58 5.53
CA ALA A 187 -0.29 -8.15 6.68
C ALA A 187 0.96 -9.02 6.86
N PHE A 188 0.83 -10.34 6.70
CA PHE A 188 1.95 -11.27 6.71
C PHE A 188 2.97 -10.89 5.63
N LEU A 189 2.57 -10.89 4.36
CA LEU A 189 3.42 -10.51 3.23
C LEU A 189 4.06 -9.13 3.41
N ALA A 190 3.30 -8.15 3.91
CA ALA A 190 3.80 -6.81 4.17
C ALA A 190 4.92 -6.82 5.21
N SER A 191 4.73 -7.48 6.35
CA SER A 191 5.78 -7.58 7.38
C SER A 191 7.05 -8.26 6.87
N GLY A 192 6.92 -9.19 5.93
CA GLY A 192 8.05 -9.88 5.28
C GLY A 192 8.81 -9.07 4.23
N LEU A 193 8.43 -7.82 3.98
CA LEU A 193 9.19 -6.94 3.08
C LEU A 193 10.43 -6.37 3.79
N GLY A 194 10.49 -6.41 5.13
CA GLY A 194 11.61 -5.99 5.96
C GLY A 194 11.18 -5.27 7.24
N GLU A 195 12.15 -5.00 8.13
CA GLU A 195 11.96 -4.27 9.40
C GLU A 195 11.08 -3.02 9.28
N ILE A 196 11.38 -2.16 8.30
CA ILE A 196 10.71 -0.86 8.14
C ILE A 196 9.22 -1.06 7.81
N SER A 197 8.91 -2.06 6.99
CA SER A 197 7.53 -2.44 6.68
C SER A 197 6.80 -2.96 7.93
N ALA A 198 7.45 -3.85 8.69
CA ALA A 198 6.89 -4.38 9.93
C ALA A 198 6.61 -3.26 10.95
N THR A 199 7.54 -2.32 11.11
CA THR A 199 7.35 -1.13 11.98
C THR A 199 6.18 -0.28 11.50
N LEU A 200 6.07 0.00 10.20
CA LEU A 200 4.96 0.77 9.64
C LEU A 200 3.60 0.11 9.96
N LEU A 201 3.46 -1.19 9.71
CA LEU A 201 2.23 -1.95 9.99
C LEU A 201 1.91 -1.93 11.49
N PHE A 202 2.90 -2.22 12.33
CA PHE A 202 2.73 -2.27 13.77
C PHE A 202 2.33 -0.90 14.34
N SER A 203 3.02 0.17 13.96
CA SER A 203 2.71 1.52 14.42
C SER A 203 1.36 1.99 13.88
N GLY A 204 1.08 1.77 12.60
CA GLY A 204 -0.18 2.16 11.96
C GLY A 204 -1.39 1.46 12.57
N THR A 205 -1.31 0.14 12.77
CA THR A 205 -2.37 -0.63 13.45
C THR A 205 -2.52 -0.24 14.92
N THR A 206 -1.42 -0.02 15.64
CA THR A 206 -1.45 0.42 17.04
C THR A 206 -2.16 1.77 17.17
N ILE A 207 -1.83 2.74 16.32
CA ILE A 207 -2.49 4.05 16.30
C ILE A 207 -3.99 3.90 16.01
N LEU A 208 -4.36 3.06 15.02
CA LEU A 208 -5.76 2.80 14.70
C LEU A 208 -6.52 2.20 15.90
N LEU A 209 -5.92 1.22 16.58
CA LEU A 209 -6.50 0.60 17.77
C LEU A 209 -6.65 1.59 18.92
N LEU A 210 -5.66 2.46 19.13
CA LEU A 210 -5.72 3.53 20.14
C LEU A 210 -6.84 4.52 19.83
N ILE A 211 -7.00 4.95 18.57
CA ILE A 211 -8.09 5.83 18.13
C ILE A 211 -9.44 5.16 18.43
N ILE A 212 -9.60 3.89 18.08
CA ILE A 212 -10.83 3.12 18.35
C ILE A 212 -11.09 3.02 19.87
N TRP A 213 -10.06 2.73 20.66
CA TRP A 213 -10.16 2.63 22.11
C TRP A 213 -10.57 3.96 22.77
N VAL A 214 -9.93 5.07 22.38
CA VAL A 214 -10.27 6.41 22.87
C VAL A 214 -11.70 6.77 22.49
N ALA A 215 -12.09 6.53 21.23
CA ALA A 215 -13.42 6.84 20.76
C ALA A 215 -14.50 5.98 21.45
N LYS A 216 -14.18 4.73 21.82
CA LYS A 216 -15.06 3.85 22.62
C LYS A 216 -15.30 4.41 24.01
N ASN A 217 -14.23 4.85 24.67
CA ASN A 217 -14.32 5.39 26.02
C ASN A 217 -15.05 6.74 26.05
N LYS A 218 -14.88 7.59 25.03
CA LYS A 218 -15.65 8.83 24.88
C LYS A 218 -17.13 8.59 24.56
N ASN A 219 -17.48 7.57 23.76
CA ASN A 219 -18.88 7.30 23.41
C ASN A 219 -19.69 6.61 24.50
N LYS A 220 -19.07 6.14 25.60
CA LYS A 220 -19.79 5.85 26.85
C LYS A 220 -20.47 7.10 27.45
N LEU A 221 -20.12 8.32 26.99
CA LEU A 221 -20.63 9.59 27.50
C LEU A 221 -21.70 10.31 26.64
N GLY A 222 -22.17 9.80 25.48
CA GLY A 222 -23.35 10.47 24.89
C GLY A 222 -23.81 10.27 23.45
N HIS A 223 -23.15 9.54 22.54
CA HIS A 223 -23.66 9.41 21.15
C HIS A 223 -23.67 7.97 20.64
N LYS A 224 -24.87 7.37 20.67
CA LYS A 224 -25.16 5.95 20.36
C LYS A 224 -25.01 5.54 18.89
N ASN A 225 -24.84 6.46 17.93
CA ASN A 225 -25.02 6.12 16.51
C ASN A 225 -23.74 5.86 15.72
N LEU A 226 -22.63 6.58 15.98
CA LEU A 226 -21.37 6.35 15.25
C LEU A 226 -20.68 5.03 15.70
N PHE A 227 -20.85 4.68 16.98
CA PHE A 227 -20.13 3.57 17.60
C PHE A 227 -20.86 2.23 17.57
N LYS A 228 -22.19 2.23 17.45
CA LYS A 228 -22.95 0.99 17.22
C LYS A 228 -22.56 0.35 15.89
N GLN A 229 -22.29 1.14 14.85
CA GLN A 229 -21.87 0.63 13.54
C GLN A 229 -20.43 0.10 13.53
N LEU A 230 -19.53 0.71 14.31
CA LEU A 230 -18.13 0.28 14.42
C LEU A 230 -17.93 -1.00 15.25
N LEU A 231 -18.87 -1.36 16.14
CA LEU A 231 -18.62 -2.42 17.14
C LEU A 231 -19.77 -3.41 17.43
N LEU A 232 -21.02 -3.23 16.99
CA LEU A 232 -22.08 -4.18 17.40
C LEU A 232 -21.98 -5.60 16.81
N HIS A 233 -21.02 -5.87 15.92
CA HIS A 233 -20.74 -7.22 15.46
C HIS A 233 -19.26 -7.61 15.61
N GLY A 234 -18.55 -6.96 16.53
CA GLY A 234 -17.29 -7.49 17.07
C GLY A 234 -17.54 -8.64 18.04
N SER A 235 -18.22 -9.70 17.58
CA SER A 235 -18.11 -11.02 18.20
C SER A 235 -16.77 -11.58 17.76
N PHE A 236 -15.73 -11.31 18.54
CA PHE A 236 -14.59 -12.23 18.59
C PHE A 236 -15.10 -13.49 19.30
N TYR A 237 -15.59 -14.43 18.50
CA TYR A 237 -15.60 -15.86 18.77
C TYR A 237 -15.01 -16.54 17.52
#